data_AF-A0A933GBX9-F1
#
_entry.id   AF-A0A933GBX9-F1
#
_cell.length_a   1.000
_cell.length_b   1.000
_cell.length_c   1.000
_cell.angle_alpha   90.00
_cell.angle_beta   90.00
_cell.angle_gamma   90.00
#
_symmetry.space_group_name_H-M   'P 1'
#
loop_
_entity.id
_entity.type
_entity.pdbx_description
1 polymer ?
#
loop_
_entity_poly.entity_id
_entity_poly.type
_entity_poly.pdbx_seq_one_letter_code
_entity_poly.pdbx_strand_id
1 'polypeptide(L)' 'MEEDMDINCGVILEGTPLENVGRQIFEEVVAVASGKRTKSELSGVGDEEFAPWIIGPVL' A
#
# COMPACT_ATOMS: atom_id res chain seq x y z
N MET A 1 -2.00 -8.89 -10.31
CA MET A 1 -0.99 -8.38 -9.34
C MET A 1 -0.55 -6.98 -9.69
N GLU A 2 -0.14 -6.68 -10.93
CA GLU A 2 0.18 -5.31 -11.31
C GLU A 2 -1.02 -4.36 -11.14
N GLU A 3 -2.24 -4.82 -11.41
CA GLU A 3 -3.47 -4.03 -11.19
C GLU A 3 -3.80 -3.79 -9.70
N ASP A 4 -3.11 -4.45 -8.77
CA ASP A 4 -3.43 -4.48 -7.32
C ASP A 4 -2.27 -3.98 -6.43
N MET A 5 -1.09 -3.71 -7.02
CA MET A 5 0.12 -3.35 -6.27
C MET A 5 0.65 -1.99 -6.73
N ASP A 6 0.57 -0.98 -5.87
CA ASP A 6 1.05 0.37 -6.20
C ASP A 6 2.58 0.45 -6.31
N ILE A 7 3.31 -0.37 -5.54
CA ILE A 7 4.79 -0.41 -5.52
C ILE A 7 5.29 -1.85 -5.56
N ASN A 8 6.12 -2.19 -6.55
CA ASN A 8 6.81 -3.47 -6.59
C ASN A 8 8.17 -3.39 -5.89
N CYS A 9 8.28 -3.93 -4.68
CA CYS A 9 9.53 -4.03 -3.94
C CYS A 9 10.38 -5.26 -4.33
N GLY A 10 9.88 -6.16 -5.18
CA GLY A 10 10.60 -7.36 -5.62
C GLY A 10 11.89 -7.06 -6.38
N VAL A 11 11.98 -5.86 -6.98
CA VAL A 11 13.17 -5.36 -7.69
C VAL A 11 14.43 -5.30 -6.82
N ILE A 12 14.29 -5.34 -5.48
CA ILE A 12 15.43 -5.47 -4.55
C ILE A 12 16.13 -6.81 -4.76
N LEU A 13 15.38 -7.89 -4.97
CA LEU A 13 15.93 -9.22 -5.24
C LEU A 13 16.64 -9.29 -6.60
N GLU A 14 16.27 -8.41 -7.51
CA GLU A 14 16.86 -8.25 -8.83
C GLU A 14 18.11 -7.34 -8.82
N GLY A 15 18.48 -6.80 -7.65
CA GLY A 15 19.70 -6.01 -7.43
C GLY A 15 19.47 -4.50 -7.26
N THR A 16 18.23 -4.04 -7.19
CA THR A 16 17.95 -2.62 -6.89
C THR A 16 18.33 -2.31 -5.44
N PRO A 17 19.11 -1.24 -5.18
CA PRO A 17 19.47 -0.86 -3.82
C PRO A 17 18.25 -0.54 -2.95
N LEU A 18 18.30 -0.98 -1.68
CA LEU A 18 17.21 -0.80 -0.72
C LEU A 18 16.86 0.68 -0.52
N GLU A 19 17.86 1.56 -0.50
CA GLU A 19 17.65 3.00 -0.31
C GLU A 19 16.82 3.63 -1.44
N ASN A 20 16.94 3.12 -2.67
CA ASN A 20 16.19 3.61 -3.82
C ASN A 20 14.71 3.22 -3.70
N VAL A 21 14.45 1.95 -3.35
CA VAL A 21 13.08 1.48 -3.14
C VAL A 21 12.46 2.14 -1.90
N GLY A 22 13.25 2.37 -0.84
CA GLY A 22 12.80 3.13 0.33
C GLY A 22 12.41 4.57 -0.01
N ARG A 23 13.19 5.24 -0.87
CA ARG A 23 12.84 6.58 -1.38
C ARG A 23 11.53 6.55 -2.17
N GLN A 24 11.36 5.56 -3.05
CA GLN A 24 10.14 5.37 -3.83
C GLN A 24 8.91 5.20 -2.92
N ILE A 25 9.01 4.38 -1.86
CA ILE A 25 7.93 4.21 -0.88
C ILE A 25 7.59 5.54 -0.22
N PHE A 26 8.60 6.29 0.23
CA PHE A 26 8.37 7.58 0.88
C PHE A 26 7.66 8.58 -0.03
N GLU A 27 8.11 8.71 -1.28
CA GLU A 27 7.49 9.59 -2.27
C GLU A 27 6.06 9.18 -2.59
N GLU A 28 5.81 7.87 -2.71
CA GLU A 28 4.48 7.35 -2.97
C GLU A 28 3.52 7.63 -1.80
N VAL A 29 3.96 7.46 -0.55
CA VAL A 29 3.16 7.81 0.64
C VAL A 29 2.79 9.29 0.63
N VAL A 30 3.74 10.17 0.31
CA VAL A 30 3.47 11.62 0.21
C VAL A 30 2.49 11.92 -0.93
N ALA A 31 2.64 11.27 -2.08
CA ALA A 31 1.74 11.45 -3.22
C ALA A 31 0.30 11.01 -2.90
N VAL A 32 0.14 9.85 -2.25
CA VAL A 32 -1.18 9.34 -1.81
C VAL A 32 -1.80 10.27 -0.78
N ALA A 33 -1.04 10.69 0.24
CA ALA A 33 -1.49 11.68 1.21
C ALA A 33 -1.87 13.03 0.57
N SER A 34 -1.27 13.35 -0.59
CA SER A 34 -1.57 14.54 -1.39
C SER A 34 -2.74 14.36 -2.36
N GLY A 35 -3.42 13.21 -2.35
CA GLY A 35 -4.62 12.95 -3.14
C GLY A 35 -4.43 12.06 -4.37
N LYS A 36 -3.25 11.45 -4.57
CA LYS A 36 -3.11 10.36 -5.55
C LYS A 36 -3.95 9.17 -5.06
N ARG A 37 -4.85 8.67 -5.92
CA ARG A 37 -5.65 7.47 -5.62
C ARG A 37 -4.80 6.21 -5.81
N THR A 38 -4.86 5.31 -4.85
CA THR A 38 -4.25 3.97 -4.89
C THR A 38 -5.04 3.01 -5.78
N LYS A 39 -4.43 1.90 -6.18
CA LYS A 39 -5.11 0.85 -6.95
C LYS A 39 -6.31 0.24 -6.22
N SER A 40 -6.24 0.11 -4.90
CA SER A 40 -7.38 -0.34 -4.08
C SER A 40 -8.56 0.63 -4.16
N GLU A 41 -8.31 1.93 -4.03
CA GLU A 41 -9.34 2.97 -4.15
C GLU A 41 -9.93 3.04 -5.56
N LEU A 42 -9.13 2.81 -6.60
CA LEU A 42 -9.60 2.78 -7.99
C LEU A 42 -10.46 1.54 -8.28
N SER A 43 -10.12 0.41 -7.65
CA SER A 43 -10.85 -0.86 -7.78
C SER A 43 -12.08 -0.96 -6.87
N GLY A 44 -12.29 0.02 -5.98
CA GLY A 44 -13.41 0.05 -5.04
C GLY A 44 -13.27 -0.94 -3.87
N VAL A 45 -12.04 -1.32 -3.50
CA VAL A 45 -11.74 -2.39 -2.53
C VAL A 45 -11.56 -1.85 -1.10
N GLY A 46 -11.67 -0.54 -0.87
CA GLY A 46 -11.46 0.08 0.45
C GLY A 46 -12.62 -0.02 1.45
N ASP A 47 -13.84 -0.31 0.99
CA ASP A 47 -15.03 -0.27 1.85
C ASP A 47 -15.13 -1.47 2.81
N GLU A 48 -14.42 -2.57 2.53
CA GLU A 48 -14.39 -3.77 3.38
C GLU A 48 -13.32 -3.72 4.49
N GLU A 49 -12.53 -2.65 4.59
CA GLU A 49 -11.39 -2.58 5.53
C GLU A 49 -11.75 -2.04 6.92
N PHE A 50 -12.98 -1.58 7.16
CA PHE A 50 -13.41 -1.16 8.49
C PHE A 50 -13.67 -2.35 9.41
N ALA A 51 -12.59 -2.95 9.90
CA ALA A 51 -12.58 -4.07 10.83
C ALA A 51 -12.11 -3.60 12.22
N PRO A 52 -12.99 -3.04 13.06
CA PRO A 52 -12.60 -2.60 14.40
C PRO A 52 -12.06 -3.79 15.19
N TRP A 53 -10.90 -3.60 15.82
CA TRP A 53 -10.36 -4.63 16.70
C TRP A 53 -11.29 -4.78 17.91
N ILE A 54 -11.87 -5.96 18.08
CA ILE A 54 -12.82 -6.21 19.17
C ILE A 54 -12.05 -6.28 20.49
N ILE A 55 -12.28 -5.31 21.36
CA ILE A 55 -11.72 -5.30 22.71
C ILE A 55 -12.68 -6.07 23.63
N GLY A 56 -12.28 -7.27 24.04
CA GLY A 56 -13.02 -8.10 25.00
C GLY A 56 -13.61 -9.39 24.41
N PRO A 57 -14.22 -10.24 25.25
CA PRO A 57 -14.79 -11.51 24.81
C PRO A 57 -16.02 -11.31 23.92
N VAL A 58 -16.11 -12.11 22.86
CA VAL A 58 -17.26 -12.23 21.97
C VAL A 58 -17.96 -13.56 22.30
N LEU A 59 -19.30 -13.55 22.39
CA LEU A 59 -20.11 -14.76 22.66
C LEU A 59 -20.21 -15.67 21.43
#